data_AF-A0A1A7YKF9-F1
#
_entry.id   AF-A0A1A7YKF9-F1
#
_cell.length_a   1.000
_cell.length_b   1.000
_cell.length_c   1.000
_cell.angle_alpha   90.00
_cell.angle_beta   90.00
_cell.angle_gamma   90.00
#
_symmetry.space_group_name_H-M   'P 1'
#
loop_
_entity.id
_entity.type
_entity.pdbx_description
1 polymer ?
#
loop_
_entity_poly.entity_id
_entity_poly.type
_entity_poly.pdbx_seq_one_letter_code
_entity_poly.pdbx_strand_id
1 'polypeptide(L)'
;DELSVAVPTKGIKYIFPCKCWLAKDRGDGLTVRLLNVLDSSTINIIRKVIFSITVVTGDTQYAGTDTNIFLTVYGVNGSTEEMLLPKNGDRFERDQEDTFTLEID
;
A
#
# COMPACT_ATOMS: atom_id res chain seq x y z
N ASP A 1 12.53 21.13 0.68
CA ASP A 1 11.80 21.96 -0.30
C ASP A 1 10.32 21.62 -0.38
N GLU A 2 9.93 20.35 -0.36
CA GLU A 2 8.52 19.94 -0.38
C GLU A 2 8.26 18.65 0.40
N LEU A 3 7.03 18.51 0.89
CA LEU A 3 6.44 17.28 1.44
C LEU A 3 5.39 16.79 0.44
N SER A 4 5.28 15.49 0.19
CA SER A 4 4.22 14.97 -0.67
C SER A 4 3.43 13.84 0.00
N VAL A 5 2.12 13.82 -0.24
CA VAL A 5 1.19 12.83 0.32
C VAL A 5 0.38 12.23 -0.84
N ALA A 6 0.56 10.94 -1.09
CA ALA A 6 -0.21 10.22 -2.09
C ALA A 6 -1.52 9.67 -1.47
N VAL A 7 -2.60 9.73 -2.24
CA VAL A 7 -3.89 9.09 -1.93
C VAL A 7 -4.27 8.18 -3.11
N PRO A 8 -3.65 7.00 -3.21
CA PRO A 8 -3.77 6.12 -4.38
C PRO A 8 -5.21 5.72 -4.69
N THR A 9 -6.05 5.50 -3.68
CA THR A 9 -7.47 5.16 -3.85
C THR A 9 -8.33 6.24 -4.52
N LYS A 10 -7.84 7.49 -4.52
CA LYS A 10 -8.42 8.63 -5.25
C LYS A 10 -7.67 8.97 -6.53
N GLY A 11 -6.54 8.31 -6.82
CA GLY A 11 -5.69 8.62 -7.97
C GLY A 11 -5.05 10.00 -7.89
N ILE A 12 -4.78 10.50 -6.67
CA ILE A 12 -4.28 11.87 -6.46
C ILE A 12 -3.04 11.86 -5.55
N LYS A 13 -2.07 12.74 -5.83
CA LYS A 13 -0.96 13.08 -4.92
C LYS A 13 -0.93 14.58 -4.67
N TYR A 14 -0.86 14.96 -3.40
CA TYR A 14 -0.70 16.33 -2.93
C TYR A 14 0.78 16.63 -2.71
N ILE A 15 1.21 17.82 -3.10
CA ILE A 15 2.57 18.31 -2.90
C ILE A 15 2.48 19.65 -2.16
N PHE A 16 3.11 19.69 -0.99
CA PHE A 16 3.12 20.81 -0.08
C PHE A 16 4.49 21.47 -0.09
N PRO A 17 4.61 22.77 -0.39
CA PRO A 17 5.89 23.46 -0.26
C PRO A 17 6.32 23.49 1.22
N CYS A 18 7.46 22.86 1.51
CA CYS A 18 8.07 22.82 2.84
C CYS A 18 9.43 23.52 2.74
N LYS A 19 9.37 24.86 2.72
CA LYS A 19 10.52 25.78 2.53
C LYS A 19 11.28 26.08 3.83
N CYS A 20 11.10 25.26 4.86
CA CYS A 20 11.78 25.42 6.15
C CYS A 20 12.08 24.05 6.77
N TRP A 21 13.16 23.98 7.55
CA TRP A 21 13.53 22.78 8.29
C TRP A 21 12.60 22.57 9.49
N LEU A 22 12.17 21.33 9.70
CA LEU A 22 11.40 20.92 10.88
C LEU A 22 12.33 20.45 12.00
N ALA A 23 13.19 21.34 12.49
CA ALA A 23 14.25 21.00 13.45
C ALA A 23 14.42 22.10 14.50
N LYS A 24 14.90 21.74 15.70
CA LYS A 24 15.12 22.70 16.80
C LYS A 24 16.36 23.58 16.60
N ASP A 25 17.34 23.07 15.86
CA ASP A 25 18.67 23.65 15.65
C ASP A 25 18.86 24.24 14.25
N ARG A 26 17.84 24.21 13.39
CA ARG A 26 17.86 24.74 12.02
C ARG A 26 16.57 25.48 11.71
N GLY A 27 16.58 26.27 10.63
CA GLY A 27 15.39 26.99 10.18
C GLY A 27 14.90 27.96 11.24
N ASP A 28 13.62 27.86 11.61
CA ASP A 28 12.99 28.67 12.65
C ASP A 28 12.85 27.93 14.00
N GLY A 29 13.53 26.79 14.19
CA GLY A 29 13.55 26.05 15.44
C GLY A 29 12.29 25.23 15.73
N LEU A 30 11.32 25.19 14.82
CA LEU A 30 10.04 24.51 15.01
C LEU A 30 10.03 23.13 14.34
N THR A 31 9.66 22.08 15.08
CA THR A 31 9.61 20.69 14.59
C THR A 31 8.25 20.26 14.05
N VAL A 32 7.26 21.16 14.03
CA VAL A 32 5.89 20.88 13.59
C VAL A 32 5.38 22.01 12.69
N ARG A 33 4.59 21.65 11.68
CA ARG A 33 3.87 22.58 10.80
C ARG A 33 2.48 22.05 10.51
N LEU A 34 1.56 22.99 10.27
CA LEU A 34 0.25 22.71 9.71
C LEU A 34 0.30 23.09 8.23
N LEU A 35 -0.04 22.15 7.36
CA LEU A 35 -0.04 22.32 5.91
C LEU A 35 -1.46 22.16 5.41
N ASN A 36 -2.01 23.19 4.76
CA ASN A 36 -3.37 23.15 4.26
C ASN A 36 -3.40 22.53 2.86
N VAL A 37 -4.32 21.59 2.64
CA VAL A 37 -4.53 20.95 1.33
C VAL A 37 -4.88 21.98 0.25
N LEU A 38 -5.55 23.08 0.61
CA LEU A 38 -5.87 24.16 -0.34
C LEU A 38 -4.63 24.88 -0.88
N ASP A 39 -3.52 24.83 -0.15
CA ASP A 39 -2.25 25.45 -0.54
C ASP A 39 -1.32 24.46 -1.28
N SER A 40 -1.75 23.20 -1.44
CA SER A 40 -0.98 22.17 -2.12
C SER A 40 -1.16 22.22 -3.63
N SER A 41 -0.12 21.86 -4.38
CA SER A 41 -0.31 21.45 -5.77
C SER A 41 -0.77 20.00 -5.82
N THR A 42 -1.63 19.69 -6.78
CA THR A 42 -2.25 18.38 -6.93
C THR A 42 -1.88 17.79 -8.28
N ILE A 43 -1.42 16.55 -8.29
CA ILE A 43 -1.17 15.79 -9.51
C ILE A 43 -1.97 14.49 -9.51
N ASN A 44 -2.39 14.05 -10.69
CA ASN A 44 -3.02 12.75 -10.87
C ASN A 44 -1.96 11.64 -10.83
N ILE A 45 -2.28 10.55 -10.15
CA ILE A 45 -1.50 9.31 -10.11
C ILE A 45 -2.42 8.14 -10.49
N ILE A 46 -1.84 6.97 -10.74
CA ILE A 46 -2.62 5.76 -10.99
C ILE A 46 -3.53 5.49 -9.78
N ARG A 47 -4.82 5.30 -10.05
CA ARG A 47 -5.79 5.02 -9.01
C ARG A 47 -5.71 3.56 -8.64
N LYS A 48 -5.42 3.27 -7.37
CA LYS A 48 -5.43 1.91 -6.84
C LYS A 48 -6.79 1.54 -6.29
N VAL A 49 -7.16 0.28 -6.45
CA VAL A 49 -8.33 -0.37 -5.87
C VAL A 49 -7.87 -1.30 -4.75
N ILE A 50 -8.60 -1.30 -3.64
CA ILE A 50 -8.33 -2.21 -2.52
C ILE A 50 -9.03 -3.53 -2.82
N PHE A 51 -8.24 -4.60 -2.92
CA PHE A 51 -8.72 -5.97 -3.03
C PHE A 51 -8.61 -6.67 -1.67
N SER A 52 -9.68 -7.37 -1.28
CA SER A 52 -9.66 -8.34 -0.19
C SER A 52 -9.59 -9.73 -0.80
N ILE A 53 -8.49 -10.43 -0.54
CA ILE A 53 -8.21 -11.76 -1.08
C ILE A 53 -8.18 -12.74 0.07
N THR A 54 -8.98 -13.79 -0.02
CA THR A 54 -9.03 -14.86 0.98
C THR A 54 -8.53 -16.15 0.36
N VAL A 55 -7.52 -16.76 0.96
CA VAL A 55 -6.99 -18.08 0.59
C VAL A 55 -7.45 -19.08 1.64
N VAL A 56 -8.13 -20.15 1.20
CA VAL A 56 -8.54 -21.25 2.06
C VAL A 56 -7.69 -22.47 1.72
N THR A 57 -6.89 -22.91 2.68
CA THR A 57 -6.05 -24.11 2.54
C THR A 57 -6.83 -25.32 3.00
N GLY A 58 -6.87 -26.38 2.19
CA GLY A 58 -7.71 -27.54 2.47
C GLY A 58 -7.37 -28.28 3.76
N ASP A 59 -8.36 -28.94 4.35
CA ASP A 59 -8.18 -29.84 5.49
C ASP A 59 -7.78 -31.25 5.02
N THR A 60 -6.56 -31.40 4.53
CA THR A 60 -6.01 -32.71 4.15
C THR A 60 -4.55 -32.79 4.56
N GLN A 61 -4.06 -34.00 4.79
CA GLN A 61 -2.66 -34.21 5.16
C GLN A 61 -1.73 -33.60 4.10
N TYR A 62 -0.76 -32.80 4.57
CA TYR A 62 0.22 -32.10 3.73
C TYR A 62 -0.34 -30.98 2.82
N ALA A 63 -1.53 -30.43 3.14
CA ALA A 63 -2.10 -29.31 2.39
C ALA A 63 -1.42 -27.95 2.66
N GLY A 64 -0.77 -27.78 3.82
CA GLY A 64 -0.07 -26.55 4.18
C GLY A 64 1.29 -26.38 3.49
N THR A 65 1.81 -25.16 3.46
CA THR A 65 3.11 -24.85 2.84
C THR A 65 3.87 -23.68 3.48
N ASP A 66 5.20 -23.80 3.51
CA ASP A 66 6.16 -22.74 3.86
C ASP A 66 6.72 -21.98 2.65
N THR A 67 6.27 -22.33 1.45
CA THR A 67 6.75 -21.68 0.22
C THR A 67 6.11 -20.31 0.00
N ASN A 68 6.73 -19.51 -0.87
CA ASN A 68 6.12 -18.27 -1.35
C ASN A 68 4.91 -18.57 -2.24
N ILE A 69 3.80 -17.88 -1.99
CA ILE A 69 2.60 -17.91 -2.82
C ILE A 69 2.46 -16.56 -3.51
N PHE A 70 2.15 -16.59 -4.80
CA PHE A 70 2.02 -15.40 -5.63
C PHE A 70 0.64 -15.28 -6.26
N LEU A 71 0.22 -14.05 -6.54
CA LEU A 71 -1.07 -13.72 -7.14
C LEU A 71 -0.86 -12.82 -8.37
N THR A 72 -1.56 -13.14 -9.46
CA THR A 72 -1.71 -12.26 -10.62
C THR A 72 -3.19 -12.06 -10.90
N VAL A 73 -3.63 -10.81 -11.01
CA VAL A 73 -5.03 -10.46 -11.32
C VAL A 73 -5.13 -10.10 -12.79
N TYR A 74 -6.11 -10.70 -13.50
CA TYR A 74 -6.39 -10.46 -14.91
C TYR A 74 -7.72 -9.74 -15.07
N GLY A 75 -7.77 -8.75 -15.96
CA GLY A 75 -8.96 -7.99 -16.27
C GLY A 75 -8.96 -7.45 -17.70
N VAL A 76 -9.98 -6.67 -18.04
CA VAL A 76 -10.16 -6.12 -19.40
C VAL A 76 -9.02 -5.20 -19.85
N ASN A 77 -8.29 -4.61 -18.90
CA ASN A 77 -7.19 -3.68 -19.15
C ASN A 77 -5.80 -4.34 -19.09
N GLY A 78 -5.73 -5.67 -18.97
CA GLY A 78 -4.49 -6.43 -18.88
C GLY A 78 -4.37 -7.23 -17.59
N SER A 79 -3.15 -7.40 -17.10
CA SER A 79 -2.86 -8.12 -15.86
C SER A 79 -1.92 -7.33 -14.96
N THR A 80 -1.99 -7.60 -13.66
CA THR A 80 -0.97 -7.12 -12.72
C THR A 80 0.35 -7.83 -12.98
N GLU A 81 1.43 -7.30 -12.37
CA GLU A 81 2.61 -8.13 -12.13
C GLU A 81 2.30 -9.21 -11.08
N GLU A 82 3.22 -10.16 -10.95
CA GLU A 82 3.15 -11.21 -9.94
C GLU A 82 3.37 -10.60 -8.54
N MET A 83 2.38 -10.71 -7.67
CA MET A 83 2.39 -10.15 -6.32
C MET A 83 2.59 -11.24 -5.27
N LEU A 84 3.64 -11.12 -4.45
CA LEU A 84 3.86 -12.00 -3.31
C LEU A 84 2.74 -11.80 -2.27
N LEU A 85 2.09 -12.88 -1.86
CA LEU A 85 1.18 -12.88 -0.72
C LEU A 85 2.01 -13.01 0.58
N PRO A 86 2.08 -11.97 1.44
CA PRO A 86 2.98 -11.97 2.59
C PRO A 86 2.59 -13.02 3.64
N LYS A 87 3.51 -13.93 3.98
CA LYS A 87 3.23 -15.03 4.92
C LYS A 87 2.94 -14.56 6.35
N ASN A 88 3.51 -13.45 6.84
CA ASN A 88 3.22 -12.84 8.16
C ASN A 88 2.76 -13.83 9.27
N GLY A 89 3.69 -14.60 9.83
CA GLY A 89 3.38 -15.69 10.77
C GLY A 89 3.18 -17.02 10.04
N ASP A 90 2.25 -17.84 10.52
CA ASP A 90 1.96 -19.17 9.96
C ASP A 90 0.74 -19.08 9.06
N ARG A 91 0.87 -18.46 7.89
CA ARG A 91 -0.16 -18.50 6.84
C ARG A 91 0.08 -19.67 5.89
N PHE A 92 -1.00 -20.06 5.21
CA PHE A 92 -1.07 -21.16 4.26
C PHE A 92 -0.91 -22.53 4.93
N GLU A 93 -1.36 -22.68 6.17
CA GLU A 93 -1.38 -23.97 6.88
C GLU A 93 -2.69 -24.72 6.64
N ARG A 94 -2.67 -26.04 6.87
CA ARG A 94 -3.84 -26.91 6.74
C ARG A 94 -5.03 -26.35 7.54
N ASP A 95 -6.21 -26.37 6.93
CA ASP A 95 -7.48 -25.93 7.54
C ASP A 95 -7.47 -24.46 8.00
N GLN A 96 -6.74 -23.61 7.26
CA GLN A 96 -6.63 -22.18 7.56
C GLN A 96 -7.27 -21.31 6.47
N GLU A 97 -7.83 -20.19 6.91
CA GLU A 97 -8.31 -19.10 6.07
C GLU A 97 -7.43 -17.85 6.28
N ASP A 98 -6.74 -17.42 5.23
CA ASP A 98 -5.83 -16.28 5.26
C ASP A 98 -6.33 -15.14 4.37
N THR A 99 -6.58 -13.98 4.99
CA THR A 99 -7.05 -12.79 4.28
C THR A 99 -5.95 -11.73 4.11
N PHE A 100 -5.86 -11.20 2.89
CA PHE A 100 -4.90 -10.21 2.44
C PHE A 100 -5.65 -8.97 1.96
N THR A 101 -5.12 -7.79 2.28
CA THR A 101 -5.58 -6.51 1.72
C THR A 101 -4.47 -5.98 0.82
N LEU A 102 -4.73 -5.92 -0.49
CA LEU A 102 -3.78 -5.45 -1.49
C LEU A 102 -4.33 -4.20 -2.19
N GLU A 103 -3.46 -3.22 -2.43
CA GLU A 103 -3.77 -2.08 -3.30
C GLU A 103 -3.25 -2.38 -4.71
N ILE A 104 -4.17 -2.59 -5.64
CA ILE A 104 -3.91 -3.01 -7.03
C ILE A 104 -4.35 -1.91 -7.99
N ASP A 105 -3.56 -1.67 -9.04
CA ASP A 105 -3.82 -0.64 -10.07
C ASP A 105 -5.05 -0.95 -10.95
#